data_AF-A0A3S0BUY7-F1
#
_entry.id   AF-A0A3S0BUY7-F1
#
_cell.length_a   1.000
_cell.length_b   1.000
_cell.length_c   1.000
_cell.angle_alpha   90.00
_cell.angle_beta   90.00
_cell.angle_gamma   90.00
#
_symmetry.space_group_name_H-M   'P 1'
#
loop_
_entity.id
_entity.type
_entity.pdbx_description
1 polymer ?
#
loop_
_entity_poly.entity_id
_entity_poly.type
_entity_poly.pdbx_seq_one_letter_code
_entity_poly.pdbx_strand_id
1 'polypeptide(L)'
;MSAGDWKDLYASAQSGDLARVSYHIEAGVNPDYQHPEILCTPLVAALIHGHDAVARYLLRHGTDINLLSEFDRLTPLQAARKYRRTELAQWLLQRGAKEMRQPFWWRWLPL
;
A
#
# COMPACT_ATOMS: atom_id res chain seq x y z
N MET A 1 -17.76 1.73 18.96
CA MET A 1 -17.31 0.44 18.41
C MET A 1 -16.44 0.77 17.21
N SER A 2 -15.22 0.26 17.21
CA SER A 2 -14.01 0.79 16.57
C SER A 2 -14.08 0.87 15.04
N ALA A 3 -14.42 2.05 14.53
CA ALA A 3 -14.07 2.48 13.16
C ALA A 3 -12.59 2.93 13.06
N GLY A 4 -11.78 2.65 14.10
CA GLY A 4 -10.62 3.44 14.48
C GLY A 4 -9.24 2.91 14.12
N ASP A 5 -9.08 1.63 13.76
CA ASP A 5 -7.73 1.06 13.76
C ASP A 5 -7.05 1.16 12.37
N TRP A 6 -7.83 1.13 11.29
CA TRP A 6 -7.29 1.27 9.93
C TRP A 6 -6.92 2.73 9.58
N LYS A 7 -7.67 3.74 10.07
CA LYS A 7 -7.33 5.17 9.87
C LYS A 7 -5.97 5.47 10.49
N ASP A 8 -5.76 4.94 11.70
CA ASP A 8 -4.53 5.12 12.43
C ASP A 8 -3.38 4.29 11.82
N LEU A 9 -3.66 3.08 11.31
CA LEU A 9 -2.69 2.34 10.49
C LEU A 9 -2.27 3.12 9.23
N TYR A 10 -3.22 3.74 8.53
CA TYR A 10 -2.92 4.57 7.37
C TYR A 10 -2.10 5.82 7.76
N ALA A 11 -2.52 6.55 8.79
CA ALA A 11 -1.83 7.76 9.24
C ALA A 11 -0.42 7.46 9.78
N SER A 12 -0.23 6.33 10.47
CA SER A 12 1.08 5.87 10.92
C SER A 12 1.96 5.46 9.74
N ALA A 13 1.41 4.81 8.72
CA ALA A 13 2.16 4.52 7.50
C ALA A 13 2.54 5.78 6.71
N GLN A 14 1.66 6.79 6.70
CA GLN A 14 1.88 8.08 6.08
C GLN A 14 2.96 8.91 6.79
N SER A 15 3.01 8.84 8.13
CA SER A 15 3.98 9.57 8.96
C SER A 15 5.29 8.81 9.22
N GLY A 16 5.32 7.52 8.88
CA GLY A 16 6.49 6.66 9.06
C GLY A 16 6.64 6.07 10.47
N ASP A 17 5.58 6.10 11.28
CA ASP A 17 5.57 5.54 12.64
C ASP A 17 5.49 4.00 12.60
N LEU A 18 6.65 3.36 12.45
CA LEU A 18 6.77 1.90 12.42
C LEU A 18 6.24 1.22 13.69
N ALA A 19 6.36 1.88 14.85
CA ALA A 19 5.90 1.31 16.11
C ALA A 19 4.37 1.21 16.13
N ARG A 20 3.67 2.26 15.66
CA ARG A 20 2.21 2.19 15.48
C ARG A 20 1.79 1.22 14.40
N VAL A 21 2.48 1.20 13.27
CA VAL A 21 2.17 0.24 12.19
C VAL A 21 2.28 -1.19 12.71
N SER A 22 3.38 -1.51 13.41
CA SER A 22 3.56 -2.86 13.97
C SER A 22 2.49 -3.22 14.99
N TYR A 23 2.18 -2.31 15.92
CA TYR A 23 1.10 -2.49 16.88
C TYR A 23 -0.24 -2.84 16.22
N HIS A 24 -0.65 -2.09 15.19
CA HIS A 24 -1.92 -2.33 14.50
C HIS A 24 -1.95 -3.66 13.75
N ILE A 25 -0.84 -4.01 13.09
CA ILE A 25 -0.73 -5.28 12.37
C ILE A 25 -0.75 -6.47 13.35
N GLU A 26 -0.07 -6.35 14.49
CA GLU A 26 -0.07 -7.36 15.56
C GLU A 26 -1.44 -7.48 16.24
N ALA A 27 -2.20 -6.37 16.32
CA ALA A 27 -3.58 -6.36 16.78
C ALA A 27 -4.58 -6.98 15.77
N GLY A 28 -4.11 -7.42 14.60
CA GLY A 28 -4.92 -8.08 13.58
C GLY A 28 -5.63 -7.14 12.62
N VAL A 29 -5.24 -5.86 12.57
CA VAL A 29 -5.75 -4.93 11.56
C VAL A 29 -5.29 -5.37 10.18
N ASN A 30 -6.24 -5.55 9.26
CA ASN A 30 -5.92 -5.92 7.88
C ASN A 30 -5.21 -4.76 7.15
N PRO A 31 -3.94 -4.90 6.75
CA PRO A 31 -3.23 -3.84 6.02
C PRO A 31 -3.75 -3.60 4.59
N ASP A 32 -4.51 -4.53 4.03
CA ASP A 32 -5.08 -4.40 2.69
C ASP A 32 -6.48 -3.79 2.70
N TYR A 33 -7.02 -3.47 3.88
CA TYR A 33 -8.34 -2.86 3.97
C TYR A 33 -8.32 -1.43 3.43
N GLN A 34 -8.96 -1.25 2.27
CA GLN A 34 -9.19 0.07 1.67
C GLN A 34 -10.52 0.62 2.17
N HIS A 35 -10.46 1.54 3.12
CA HIS A 35 -11.69 2.15 3.60
C HIS A 35 -12.33 3.03 2.52
N PRO A 36 -13.68 3.05 2.42
CA PRO A 36 -14.40 3.82 1.42
C PRO A 36 -14.10 5.33 1.37
N GLU A 37 -13.66 5.92 2.49
CA GLU A 37 -13.33 7.36 2.57
C GLU A 37 -11.89 7.69 2.16
N ILE A 38 -10.92 6.80 2.44
CA ILE A 38 -9.51 7.07 2.13
C ILE A 38 -9.12 6.48 0.77
N LEU A 39 -9.68 5.30 0.42
CA LEU A 39 -9.44 4.62 -0.86
C LEU A 39 -7.95 4.36 -1.16
N CYS A 40 -7.09 4.33 -0.15
CA CYS A 40 -5.64 4.14 -0.26
C CYS A 40 -5.20 2.93 0.56
N THR A 41 -4.04 2.37 0.21
CA THR A 41 -3.39 1.30 0.97
C THR A 41 -2.24 1.88 1.81
N PRO A 42 -2.05 1.45 3.07
CA PRO A 42 -0.93 1.86 3.92
C PRO A 42 0.43 1.66 3.24
N LEU A 43 0.56 0.59 2.44
CA LEU A 43 1.78 0.30 1.68
C LEU A 43 2.09 1.38 0.63
N VAL A 44 1.09 1.80 -0.14
CA VAL A 44 1.28 2.86 -1.15
C VAL A 44 1.59 4.19 -0.47
N ALA A 45 0.92 4.52 0.64
CA ALA A 45 1.25 5.71 1.43
C ALA A 45 2.72 5.72 1.90
N ALA A 46 3.20 4.62 2.49
CA ALA A 46 4.59 4.50 2.92
C ALA A 46 5.59 4.68 1.76
N LEU A 47 5.27 4.15 0.57
CA LEU A 47 6.12 4.30 -0.63
C LEU A 47 6.15 5.75 -1.17
N ILE A 48 4.99 6.43 -1.16
CA ILE A 48 4.85 7.84 -1.59
C ILE A 48 5.66 8.75 -0.67
N HIS A 49 5.51 8.57 0.64
CA HIS A 49 6.16 9.41 1.66
C HIS A 49 7.61 8.99 1.95
N GLY A 50 8.05 7.84 1.46
CA GLY A 50 9.43 7.39 1.55
C GLY A 50 9.81 6.70 2.84
N HIS A 51 8.83 6.11 3.52
CA HIS A 51 9.01 5.37 4.75
C HIS A 51 9.36 3.92 4.43
N ASP A 52 10.58 3.71 3.93
CA ASP A 52 11.03 2.41 3.44
C ASP A 52 10.99 1.32 4.52
N ALA A 53 11.24 1.68 5.78
CA ALA A 53 11.13 0.76 6.91
C ALA A 53 9.69 0.26 7.11
N VAL A 54 8.71 1.17 7.05
CA VAL A 54 7.28 0.83 7.12
C VAL A 54 6.86 -0.01 5.92
N ALA A 55 7.27 0.38 4.71
CA ALA A 55 6.95 -0.37 3.50
C ALA A 55 7.49 -1.82 3.58
N ARG A 56 8.75 -1.99 4.03
CA ARG A 56 9.34 -3.34 4.24
C ARG A 56 8.58 -4.14 5.29
N TYR A 57 8.13 -3.50 6.37
CA TYR A 57 7.36 -4.16 7.40
C TYR A 57 6.02 -4.66 6.84
N LEU A 58 5.22 -3.78 6.23
CA LEU A 58 3.94 -4.13 5.63
C LEU A 58 4.08 -5.28 4.61
N LEU A 59 5.11 -5.21 3.76
CA LEU A 59 5.41 -6.24 2.76
C LEU A 59 5.78 -7.61 3.36
N ARG A 60 6.39 -7.63 4.54
CA ARG A 60 6.68 -8.88 5.27
C ARG A 60 5.43 -9.49 5.89
N HIS A 61 4.44 -8.66 6.22
CA HIS A 61 3.18 -9.07 6.87
C HIS A 61 2.05 -9.39 5.88
N GLY A 62 2.39 -9.77 4.64
CA GLY A 62 1.43 -10.39 3.72
C GLY A 62 0.49 -9.43 2.99
N THR A 63 0.83 -8.14 2.90
CA THR A 63 0.11 -7.18 2.04
C THR A 63 0.07 -7.66 0.59
N ASP A 64 -1.07 -7.47 -0.07
CA ASP A 64 -1.21 -7.72 -1.49
C ASP A 64 -0.39 -6.72 -2.31
N ILE A 65 0.68 -7.23 -2.90
CA ILE A 65 1.65 -6.48 -3.71
C ILE A 65 1.05 -5.91 -5.01
N ASN A 66 -0.14 -6.36 -5.41
CA ASN A 66 -0.85 -5.90 -6.60
C ASN A 66 -2.06 -5.00 -6.27
N LEU A 67 -2.39 -4.80 -5.00
CA LEU A 67 -3.57 -4.05 -4.62
C LEU A 67 -3.48 -2.59 -5.08
N LEU A 68 -4.44 -2.15 -5.88
CA LEU A 68 -4.46 -0.79 -6.42
C LEU A 68 -4.93 0.19 -5.36
N SER A 69 -4.11 1.20 -5.01
CA SER A 69 -4.61 2.39 -4.31
C SER A 69 -5.51 3.16 -5.28
N GLU A 70 -6.82 3.18 -5.02
CA GLU A 70 -7.80 3.89 -5.86
C GLU A 70 -7.63 5.41 -5.76
N PHE A 71 -7.26 5.92 -4.58
CA PHE A 71 -6.99 7.33 -4.35
C PHE A 71 -5.80 7.83 -5.19
N ASP A 72 -4.66 7.14 -5.11
CA ASP A 72 -3.45 7.53 -5.85
C ASP A 72 -3.46 7.05 -7.30
N ARG A 73 -4.31 6.06 -7.59
CA ARG A 73 -4.34 5.29 -8.84
C ARG A 73 -3.01 4.61 -9.13
N LEU A 74 -2.38 4.07 -8.09
CA LEU A 74 -1.07 3.42 -8.16
C LEU A 74 -1.10 2.05 -7.48
N THR A 75 -0.52 1.06 -8.14
CA THR A 75 -0.10 -0.18 -7.47
C THR A 75 1.18 0.06 -6.65
N PRO A 76 1.52 -0.81 -5.69
CA PRO A 76 2.76 -0.72 -4.93
C PRO A 76 3.99 -0.63 -5.85
N LEU A 77 4.03 -1.41 -6.94
CA LEU A 77 5.14 -1.37 -7.89
C LEU A 77 5.21 -0.03 -8.64
N GLN A 78 4.06 0.52 -9.06
CA GLN A 78 4.00 1.81 -9.74
C GLN A 78 4.43 2.95 -8.79
N ALA A 79 3.98 2.92 -7.53
CA ALA A 79 4.39 3.87 -6.50
C ALA A 79 5.91 3.77 -6.25
N ALA A 80 6.45 2.58 -6.02
CA ALA A 80 7.88 2.38 -5.80
C ALA A 80 8.72 2.93 -6.98
N ARG A 81 8.30 2.71 -8.23
CA ARG A 81 8.99 3.28 -9.42
C ARG A 81 8.85 4.80 -9.50
N LYS A 82 7.63 5.33 -9.36
CA LYS A 82 7.32 6.77 -9.46
C LYS A 82 8.12 7.60 -8.44
N TYR A 83 8.25 7.09 -7.22
CA TYR A 83 8.96 7.73 -6.13
C TYR A 83 10.42 7.24 -5.97
N ARG A 84 10.98 6.58 -7.00
CA ARG A 84 12.39 6.16 -7.08
C ARG A 84 12.87 5.26 -5.93
N ARG A 85 11.97 4.44 -5.38
CA ARG A 85 12.24 3.42 -4.37
C ARG A 85 12.78 2.14 -5.03
N THR A 86 13.94 2.24 -5.66
CA THR A 86 14.52 1.18 -6.52
C THR A 86 14.63 -0.16 -5.82
N GLU A 87 15.11 -0.19 -4.57
CA GLU A 87 15.24 -1.42 -3.79
C GLU A 87 13.89 -2.09 -3.52
N LEU A 88 12.88 -1.30 -3.15
CA LEU A 88 11.53 -1.81 -2.90
C LEU A 88 10.83 -2.24 -4.19
N ALA A 89 11.07 -1.53 -5.30
CA ALA A 89 10.57 -1.93 -6.61
C ALA A 89 11.17 -3.28 -7.05
N GLN A 90 12.47 -3.48 -6.86
CA GLN A 90 13.13 -4.77 -7.13
C GLN A 90 12.57 -5.88 -6.23
N TRP A 91 12.38 -5.58 -4.94
CA TRP A 91 11.81 -6.52 -3.99
C TRP A 91 10.38 -6.94 -4.39
N LEU A 92 9.55 -5.98 -4.78
CA LEU A 92 8.19 -6.23 -5.28
C LEU A 92 8.21 -7.12 -6.53
N LEU A 93 9.10 -6.85 -7.49
CA LEU A 93 9.27 -7.67 -8.69
C LEU A 93 9.71 -9.10 -8.35
N GLN A 94 10.64 -9.27 -7.42
CA GLN A 94 11.09 -10.60 -6.96
C GLN A 94 9.94 -11.41 -6.32
N ARG A 95 8.96 -10.73 -5.72
CA ARG A 95 7.74 -11.36 -5.18
C ARG A 95 6.63 -11.55 -6.20
N GLY A 96 6.88 -11.24 -7.48
CA GLY A 96 5.91 -11.43 -8.56
C GLY A 96 4.88 -10.31 -8.70
N ALA A 97 5.20 -9.09 -8.24
CA ALA A 97 4.35 -7.92 -8.49
C ALA A 97 4.18 -7.73 -10.00
N LYS A 98 2.92 -7.68 -10.45
CA LYS A 98 2.57 -7.56 -11.85
C LYS A 98 2.69 -6.11 -12.28
N GLU A 99 3.28 -5.91 -13.44
CA GLU A 99 3.21 -4.63 -14.14
C GLU A 99 1.80 -4.48 -14.72
N MET A 100 0.87 -3.99 -13.91
CA MET A 100 -0.48 -3.73 -14.38
C MET A 100 -0.46 -2.57 -15.38
N ARG A 101 -0.46 -2.91 -16.66
CA ARG A 101 -0.84 -1.99 -17.75
C ARG A 101 -2.34 -2.03 -17.88
N GLN A 102 -3.01 -1.00 -17.38
CA GLN A 102 -4.42 -0.77 -17.71
C GLN A 102 -4.51 -0.45 -19.20
N PRO A 103 -5.16 -1.27 -20.04
CA PRO A 103 -5.35 -0.93 -21.44
C PRO A 103 -6.27 0.30 -21.55
N PHE A 104 -6.08 1.14 -22.57
CA PHE A 104 -6.75 2.45 -22.70
C PHE A 104 -8.29 2.42 -22.60
N TRP A 105 -8.87 1.25 -22.88
CA TRP A 105 -10.29 0.95 -22.97
C TRP A 105 -10.86 0.34 -21.69
N TRP A 106 -10.01 0.02 -20.70
CA TRP A 106 -10.42 -0.52 -19.39
C TRP A 106 -11.40 0.39 -18.66
N ARG A 107 -11.28 1.71 -18.86
CA ARG A 107 -12.20 2.71 -18.27
C ARG A 107 -13.64 2.60 -18.79
N TRP A 108 -13.88 1.82 -19.83
CA TRP A 108 -15.16 1.73 -20.53
C TRP A 108 -15.72 0.30 -20.54
N LEU A 109 -15.14 -0.64 -19.79
CA LEU A 109 -15.71 -1.98 -19.67
C LEU A 109 -16.95 -1.92 -18.76
N PRO A 110 -18.14 -2.31 -19.24
CA PRO A 110 -19.30 -2.48 -18.36
C PRO A 110 -19.12 -3.78 -17.55
N LEU A 111 -19.26 -3.67 -16.22
CA LEU A 111 -19.25 -4.78 -15.26
C LEU A 111 -20.51 -5.63 -15.38
#